data_AF-A0A3D2TLU0-F1
#
_entry.id   AF-A0A3D2TLU0-F1
#
_cell.length_a   1.000
_cell.length_b   1.000
_cell.length_c   1.000
_cell.angle_alpha   90.00
_cell.angle_beta   90.00
_cell.angle_gamma   90.00
#
_symmetry.space_group_name_H-M   'P 1'
#
loop_
_entity.id
_entity.type
_entity.pdbx_description
1 polymer ?
#
loop_
_entity_poly.entity_id
_entity_poly.type
_entity_poly.pdbx_seq_one_letter_code
_entity_poly.pdbx_strand_id
1 'polypeptide(L)'
;MPFAYLHPMSTNGIQKRTRQQRVATVELPPGVWGTLLSQLRRGSVLLRLALCALVAVFLWAFTYGWEPPFRYQLGEIPQRDIVARVDFDQIDDAATEEAENRARRLAKATYNQDAQQLVQLRAQLRSEISKLLTAEKLEDVDAELWKEFQPPLAAATPDPTAEEQQEQFARFRESFAVENAVEVFG
;
A
#
# COMPACT_ATOMS: atom_id res chain seq x y z
N MET A 1 -95.37 -68.38 -17.09
CA MET A 1 -95.13 -68.23 -15.63
C MET A 1 -94.13 -69.31 -15.22
N PRO A 2 -93.16 -69.04 -14.33
CA PRO A 2 -91.74 -68.96 -14.69
C PRO A 2 -90.81 -69.92 -13.89
N PHE A 3 -89.50 -69.75 -14.10
CA PHE A 3 -88.34 -70.17 -13.29
C PHE A 3 -87.86 -71.63 -13.40
N ALA A 4 -86.58 -71.95 -13.24
CA ALA A 4 -85.28 -71.37 -13.58
C ALA A 4 -84.23 -72.41 -13.10
N TYR A 5 -83.18 -72.58 -13.90
CA TYR A 5 -81.87 -73.18 -13.66
C TYR A 5 -81.46 -73.57 -12.22
N LEU A 6 -80.94 -74.80 -12.08
CA LEU A 6 -80.05 -75.23 -11.00
C LEU A 6 -78.80 -75.91 -11.59
N HIS A 7 -77.66 -75.21 -11.50
CA HIS A 7 -76.30 -75.77 -11.55
C HIS A 7 -75.35 -74.77 -10.84
N PRO A 8 -74.15 -75.19 -10.46
CA PRO A 8 -73.77 -75.68 -9.14
C PRO A 8 -73.23 -74.60 -8.19
N MET A 9 -73.29 -74.85 -6.88
CA MET A 9 -72.56 -74.09 -5.86
C MET A 9 -71.04 -74.22 -6.09
N SER A 10 -70.39 -73.10 -6.41
CA SER A 10 -68.96 -72.92 -6.24
C SER A 10 -68.70 -72.37 -4.84
N THR A 11 -67.99 -73.15 -4.03
CA THR A 11 -67.58 -72.80 -2.66
C THR A 11 -66.51 -71.71 -2.71
N ASN A 12 -66.92 -70.44 -2.73
CA ASN A 12 -66.02 -69.32 -2.51
C ASN A 12 -65.75 -69.17 -1.00
N GLY A 13 -64.63 -69.73 -0.56
CA GLY A 13 -64.04 -69.40 0.74
C GLY A 13 -63.80 -67.90 0.83
N ILE A 14 -64.47 -67.25 1.77
CA ILE A 14 -64.36 -65.82 2.06
C ILE A 14 -62.92 -65.56 2.52
N GLN A 15 -62.08 -65.06 1.62
CA GLN A 15 -60.78 -64.50 1.99
C GLN A 15 -61.03 -63.27 2.87
N LYS A 16 -60.78 -63.43 4.18
CA LYS A 16 -60.77 -62.32 5.14
C LYS A 16 -59.70 -61.32 4.71
N ARG A 17 -60.12 -60.25 4.02
CA ARG A 17 -59.25 -59.10 3.75
C ARG A 17 -58.75 -58.53 5.07
N THR A 18 -57.47 -58.74 5.32
CA THR A 18 -56.77 -58.29 6.52
C THR A 18 -56.71 -56.77 6.55
N ARG A 19 -56.88 -56.20 7.74
CA ARG A 19 -56.96 -54.75 8.05
C ARG A 19 -55.85 -53.89 7.41
N GLN A 20 -54.74 -54.51 7.00
CA GLN A 20 -53.62 -53.87 6.33
C GLN A 20 -53.94 -53.36 4.91
N GLN A 21 -54.83 -54.02 4.16
CA GLN A 21 -55.21 -53.53 2.81
C GLN A 21 -56.05 -52.25 2.84
N ARG A 22 -56.69 -51.91 3.98
CA ARG A 22 -57.41 -50.64 4.15
C ARG A 22 -56.50 -49.45 4.52
N VAL A 23 -55.27 -49.72 4.96
CA VAL A 23 -54.31 -48.67 5.36
C VAL A 23 -53.40 -48.26 4.19
N ALA A 24 -53.31 -49.08 3.13
CA ALA A 24 -52.55 -48.77 1.91
C ALA A 24 -53.22 -47.73 0.99
N THR A 25 -54.44 -47.27 1.30
CA THR A 25 -55.15 -46.19 0.57
C THR A 25 -55.06 -44.84 1.27
N VAL A 26 -54.38 -44.77 2.42
CA VAL A 26 -53.94 -43.49 2.96
C VAL A 26 -52.60 -43.21 2.31
N GLU A 27 -52.60 -42.38 1.26
CA GLU A 27 -51.36 -41.81 0.74
C GLU A 27 -50.64 -41.17 1.93
N LEU A 28 -49.52 -41.77 2.37
CA LEU A 28 -48.75 -41.18 3.46
C LEU A 28 -48.35 -39.77 2.99
N PRO A 29 -48.64 -38.72 3.78
CA PRO A 29 -48.30 -37.37 3.39
C PRO A 29 -46.80 -37.33 3.05
N PRO A 30 -46.42 -36.71 1.92
CA PRO A 30 -45.03 -36.70 1.49
C PRO A 30 -44.18 -36.16 2.66
N GLY A 31 -43.19 -36.95 3.07
CA GLY A 31 -42.40 -36.65 4.26
C GLY A 31 -41.89 -35.22 4.23
N VAL A 32 -42.09 -34.48 5.32
CA VAL A 32 -41.76 -33.05 5.44
C VAL A 32 -40.32 -32.74 5.02
N TRP A 33 -39.40 -33.68 5.25
CA TRP A 33 -38.00 -33.54 4.84
C TRP A 33 -37.80 -33.60 3.32
N GLY A 34 -38.57 -34.43 2.62
CA GLY A 34 -38.52 -34.52 1.16
C GLY A 34 -39.11 -33.29 0.49
N THR A 35 -40.17 -32.71 1.05
CA THR A 35 -40.76 -31.46 0.56
C THR A 35 -39.88 -30.26 0.89
N LEU A 36 -39.25 -30.20 2.07
CA LEU A 36 -38.26 -29.18 2.40
C LEU A 36 -37.05 -29.24 1.46
N LEU A 37 -36.53 -30.43 1.17
CA LEU A 37 -35.37 -30.60 0.30
C LEU A 37 -35.69 -30.30 -1.17
N SER A 38 -36.91 -30.59 -1.63
CA SER A 38 -37.35 -30.24 -2.98
C SER A 38 -37.60 -28.74 -3.15
N GLN A 39 -38.10 -28.06 -2.11
CA GLN A 39 -38.25 -26.59 -2.10
C GLN A 39 -36.89 -25.89 -2.01
N LEU A 40 -35.94 -26.43 -1.24
CA LEU A 40 -34.55 -25.93 -1.20
C LEU A 40 -33.82 -26.11 -2.52
N ARG A 41 -34.18 -27.10 -3.35
CA ARG A 41 -33.66 -27.22 -4.73
C ARG A 41 -34.28 -26.22 -5.71
N ARG A 42 -35.35 -25.52 -5.32
CA ARG A 42 -36.04 -24.55 -6.17
C ARG A 42 -35.27 -23.23 -6.11
N GLY A 43 -34.68 -22.84 -7.24
CA GLY A 43 -33.77 -21.67 -7.31
C GLY A 43 -34.38 -20.35 -6.80
N SER A 44 -35.70 -20.16 -6.97
CA SER A 44 -36.39 -18.96 -6.45
C SER A 44 -36.46 -18.91 -4.93
N VAL A 45 -36.52 -20.06 -4.24
CA VAL A 45 -36.53 -20.15 -2.77
C VAL A 45 -35.13 -19.92 -2.22
N LEU A 46 -34.09 -20.49 -2.87
CA LEU A 46 -32.70 -20.22 -2.52
C LEU A 46 -32.36 -18.74 -2.62
N LEU A 47 -32.81 -18.06 -3.67
CA LEU A 47 -32.54 -16.63 -3.85
C LEU A 47 -33.21 -15.77 -2.77
N ARG A 48 -34.44 -16.12 -2.36
CA ARG A 48 -35.13 -15.44 -1.24
C ARG A 48 -34.44 -15.70 0.10
N LEU A 49 -33.99 -16.93 0.35
CA LEU A 49 -33.25 -17.28 1.56
C LEU A 49 -31.89 -16.57 1.61
N ALA A 50 -31.17 -16.52 0.49
CA ALA A 50 -29.90 -15.81 0.38
C ALA A 50 -30.09 -14.31 0.63
N LEU A 51 -31.12 -13.69 0.03
CA LEU A 51 -31.44 -12.29 0.27
C LEU A 51 -31.78 -12.01 1.73
N CYS A 52 -32.59 -12.87 2.36
CA CYS A 52 -32.94 -12.74 3.77
C CYS A 52 -31.73 -12.87 4.70
N ALA A 53 -30.87 -13.86 4.43
CA ALA A 53 -29.62 -14.04 5.17
C ALA A 53 -28.69 -12.84 5.02
N LEU A 54 -28.57 -12.29 3.82
CA LEU A 54 -27.77 -11.09 3.54
C LEU A 54 -28.30 -9.88 4.31
N VAL A 55 -29.62 -9.65 4.36
CA VAL A 55 -30.21 -8.56 5.17
C VAL A 55 -29.94 -8.77 6.66
N ALA A 56 -30.06 -10.01 7.15
CA ALA A 56 -29.76 -10.32 8.56
C ALA A 56 -28.29 -10.04 8.89
N VAL A 57 -27.35 -10.41 8.01
CA VAL A 57 -25.92 -10.11 8.18
C VAL A 57 -25.66 -8.60 8.17
N PHE A 58 -26.30 -7.86 7.27
CA PHE A 58 -26.17 -6.40 7.28
C PHE A 58 -26.68 -5.80 8.57
N LEU A 59 -27.88 -6.16 9.03
CA LEU A 59 -28.40 -5.66 10.31
C LEU A 59 -27.47 -6.02 11.46
N TRP A 60 -26.96 -7.24 11.50
CA TRP A 60 -26.01 -7.72 12.50
C TRP A 60 -24.71 -6.88 12.50
N ALA A 61 -24.15 -6.62 11.32
CA ALA A 61 -22.94 -5.82 11.16
C ALA A 61 -23.17 -4.33 11.52
N PHE A 62 -24.26 -3.73 11.03
CA PHE A 62 -24.59 -2.32 11.27
C PHE A 62 -25.02 -2.02 12.70
N THR A 63 -25.56 -3.00 13.42
CA THR A 63 -25.95 -2.80 14.82
C THR A 63 -24.73 -2.67 15.72
N TYR A 64 -23.51 -3.01 15.24
CA TYR A 64 -22.27 -2.99 16.03
C TYR A 64 -22.50 -3.60 17.43
N GLY A 65 -23.25 -4.71 17.49
CA GLY A 65 -23.72 -5.28 18.76
C GLY A 65 -22.59 -5.82 19.65
N TRP A 66 -21.37 -5.90 19.12
CA TRP A 66 -20.14 -6.21 19.88
C TRP A 66 -19.42 -4.99 20.43
N GLU A 67 -19.86 -3.78 20.11
CA GLU A 67 -19.24 -2.57 20.63
C GLU A 67 -19.87 -2.27 22.01
N PRO A 68 -19.10 -2.40 23.11
CA PRO A 68 -19.64 -2.17 24.44
C PRO A 68 -20.10 -0.71 24.54
N PRO A 69 -21.32 -0.44 25.05
CA PRO A 69 -21.76 0.94 25.25
C PRO A 69 -20.77 1.62 26.20
N PHE A 70 -20.08 2.65 25.70
CA PHE A 70 -19.15 3.42 26.51
C PHE A 70 -19.95 4.06 27.66
N ARG A 71 -19.69 3.62 28.89
CA ARG A 71 -20.47 4.00 30.08
C ARG A 71 -20.25 5.44 30.53
N TYR A 72 -19.34 6.16 29.89
CA TYR A 72 -18.94 7.50 30.28
C TYR A 72 -19.19 8.44 29.10
N GLN A 73 -20.00 9.46 29.34
CA GLN A 73 -20.25 10.51 28.35
C GLN A 73 -19.26 11.66 28.55
N LEU A 74 -18.93 12.35 27.46
CA LEU A 74 -18.02 13.49 27.49
C LEU A 74 -18.62 14.60 28.39
N GLY A 75 -17.96 14.90 29.51
CA GLY A 75 -18.42 15.91 30.49
C GLY A 75 -19.12 15.35 31.74
N GLU A 76 -19.32 14.03 31.84
CA GLU A 76 -19.82 13.38 33.05
C GLU A 76 -18.69 13.25 34.09
N ILE A 77 -18.91 13.74 35.31
CA ILE A 77 -17.98 13.54 36.43
C ILE A 77 -18.40 12.26 37.16
N PRO A 78 -17.64 11.15 37.07
CA PRO A 78 -18.02 9.89 37.68
C PRO A 78 -17.98 10.01 39.21
N GLN A 79 -19.01 9.48 39.88
CA GLN A 79 -19.07 9.45 41.35
C GLN A 79 -18.08 8.45 41.99
N ARG A 80 -17.51 7.55 41.18
CA ARG A 80 -16.50 6.58 41.63
C ARG A 80 -15.15 6.93 41.02
N ASP A 81 -14.08 6.67 41.77
CA ASP A 81 -12.72 6.76 41.24
C ASP A 81 -12.52 5.68 40.16
N ILE A 82 -12.03 6.09 38.98
CA ILE A 82 -11.77 5.19 37.87
C ILE A 82 -10.30 4.80 37.93
N VAL A 83 -10.02 3.67 38.54
CA VAL A 83 -8.66 3.11 38.60
C VAL A 83 -8.41 2.26 37.35
N ALA A 84 -7.33 2.56 36.65
CA ALA A 84 -6.83 1.75 35.55
C ALA A 84 -6.47 0.36 36.06
N ARG A 85 -7.04 -0.70 35.46
CA ARG A 85 -6.69 -2.09 35.82
C ARG A 85 -5.40 -2.57 35.17
N VAL A 86 -4.96 -1.88 34.13
CA VAL A 86 -3.77 -2.19 33.36
C VAL A 86 -2.83 -0.99 33.42
N ASP A 87 -1.53 -1.28 33.50
CA ASP A 87 -0.52 -0.25 33.37
C ASP A 87 -0.59 0.29 31.93
N PHE A 88 -0.88 1.59 31.81
CA PHE A 88 -0.80 2.26 30.52
C PHE A 88 0.66 2.61 30.27
N ASP A 89 1.23 2.08 29.19
CA ASP A 89 2.54 2.48 28.72
C ASP A 89 2.41 3.80 27.96
N GLN A 90 2.93 4.88 28.53
CA GLN A 90 2.98 6.18 27.86
C GLN A 90 4.25 6.20 27.01
N ILE A 91 4.08 6.49 25.71
CA ILE A 91 5.22 6.64 24.81
C ILE A 91 6.09 7.79 25.33
N ASP A 92 7.30 7.46 25.75
CA ASP A 92 8.33 8.43 26.10
C ASP A 92 9.02 8.86 24.80
N ASP A 93 8.56 9.99 24.25
CA ASP A 93 9.09 10.57 23.03
C ASP A 93 10.60 10.85 23.16
N ALA A 94 11.07 11.28 24.35
CA ALA A 94 12.48 11.59 24.57
C ALA A 94 13.34 10.32 24.56
N ALA A 95 12.91 9.26 25.25
CA ALA A 95 13.61 7.98 25.24
C ALA A 95 13.67 7.34 23.84
N THR A 96 12.60 7.55 23.05
CA THR A 96 12.50 7.08 21.67
C THR A 96 13.46 7.83 20.75
N GLU A 97 13.49 9.17 20.81
CA GLU A 97 14.44 9.99 20.06
C GLU A 97 15.89 9.64 20.40
N GLU A 98 16.20 9.41 21.68
CA GLU A 98 17.52 8.97 22.09
C GLU A 98 17.90 7.61 21.51
N ALA A 99 16.95 6.66 21.48
CA ALA A 99 17.16 5.33 20.92
C ALA A 99 17.42 5.38 19.41
N GLU A 100 16.66 6.19 18.67
CA GLU A 100 16.87 6.44 17.24
C GLU A 100 18.24 7.08 16.97
N ASN A 101 18.61 8.09 17.77
CA ASN A 101 19.90 8.74 17.65
C ASN A 101 21.05 7.76 17.96
N ARG A 102 20.90 6.87 18.95
CA ARG A 102 21.85 5.79 19.21
C ARG A 102 21.94 4.84 18.02
N ALA A 103 20.82 4.40 17.46
CA ALA A 103 20.79 3.52 16.29
C ALA A 103 21.46 4.17 15.06
N ARG A 104 21.22 5.47 14.81
CA ARG A 104 21.86 6.22 13.73
C ARG A 104 23.39 6.30 13.91
N ARG A 105 23.88 6.47 15.15
CA ARG A 105 25.32 6.47 15.46
C ARG A 105 25.97 5.10 15.31
N LEU A 106 25.24 4.03 15.64
CA LEU A 106 25.72 2.65 15.56
C LEU A 106 25.56 2.03 14.17
N ALA A 107 24.74 2.63 13.31
CA ALA A 107 24.57 2.18 11.94
C ALA A 107 25.90 2.23 11.18
N LYS A 108 26.20 1.16 10.44
CA LYS A 108 27.40 1.07 9.62
C LYS A 108 27.37 2.17 8.56
N ALA A 109 28.32 3.11 8.63
CA ALA A 109 28.52 4.12 7.62
C ALA A 109 28.75 3.44 6.26
N THR A 110 27.76 3.55 5.38
CA THR A 110 27.86 3.05 4.01
C THR A 110 28.29 4.21 3.14
N TYR A 111 29.42 4.07 2.46
CA TYR A 111 29.86 5.08 1.49
C TYR A 111 28.83 5.14 0.36
N ASN A 112 28.22 6.30 0.18
CA ASN A 112 27.36 6.59 -0.95
C ASN A 112 28.07 7.62 -1.83
N GLN A 113 28.44 7.22 -3.05
CA GLN A 113 29.02 8.12 -4.02
C GLN A 113 27.89 8.88 -4.73
N ASP A 114 27.61 10.09 -4.26
CA ASP A 114 26.62 10.96 -4.90
C ASP A 114 27.18 11.54 -6.21
N ALA A 115 26.79 10.93 -7.33
CA ALA A 115 27.19 11.38 -8.66
C ALA A 115 26.64 12.77 -9.01
N GLN A 116 25.58 13.25 -8.35
CA GLN A 116 24.98 14.56 -8.66
C GLN A 116 25.94 15.71 -8.33
N GLN A 117 26.73 15.59 -7.27
CA GLN A 117 27.70 16.62 -6.89
C GLN A 117 28.78 16.81 -7.96
N LEU A 118 29.24 15.71 -8.57
CA LEU A 118 30.21 15.75 -9.67
C LEU A 118 29.61 16.38 -10.94
N VAL A 119 28.34 16.09 -11.22
CA VAL A 119 27.61 16.70 -12.35
C VAL A 119 27.44 18.21 -12.15
N GLN A 120 27.09 18.63 -10.94
CA GLN A 120 26.94 20.05 -10.59
C GLN A 120 28.28 20.80 -10.69
N LEU A 121 29.36 20.22 -10.14
CA LEU A 121 30.68 20.81 -10.20
C LEU A 121 31.16 20.98 -11.65
N ARG A 122 30.92 19.97 -12.50
CA ARG A 122 31.22 20.06 -13.94
C ARG A 122 30.43 21.18 -14.63
N ALA A 123 29.15 21.33 -14.31
CA ALA A 123 28.32 22.38 -14.86
C ALA A 123 28.78 23.78 -14.41
N GLN A 124 29.20 23.92 -13.15
CA GLN A 124 29.79 25.16 -12.61
C GLN A 124 31.07 25.53 -13.35
N LEU A 125 32.03 24.60 -13.46
CA LEU A 125 33.29 24.84 -14.19
C LEU A 125 33.04 25.26 -15.64
N ARG A 126 32.09 24.62 -16.34
CA ARG A 126 31.73 25.01 -17.71
C ARG A 126 31.21 26.45 -17.78
N SER A 127 30.36 26.84 -16.84
CA SER A 127 29.81 28.19 -16.75
C SER A 127 30.91 29.22 -16.54
N GLU A 128 31.84 28.96 -15.63
CA GLU A 128 32.96 29.84 -15.29
C GLU A 128 33.96 29.99 -16.45
N ILE A 129 34.35 28.89 -17.08
CA ILE A 129 35.22 28.91 -18.27
C ILE A 129 34.53 29.68 -19.40
N SER A 130 33.22 29.50 -19.61
CA SER A 130 32.48 30.27 -20.63
C SER A 130 32.48 31.77 -20.34
N LYS A 131 32.41 32.19 -19.08
CA LYS A 131 32.52 33.61 -18.68
C LYS A 131 33.92 34.15 -19.00
N LEU A 132 34.98 33.39 -18.70
CA LEU A 132 36.37 33.77 -19.01
C LEU A 132 36.62 33.90 -20.52
N LEU A 133 36.09 32.99 -21.33
CA LEU A 133 36.27 33.02 -22.79
C LEU A 133 35.50 34.16 -23.48
N THR A 134 34.46 34.70 -22.82
CA THR A 134 33.67 35.82 -23.36
C THR A 134 34.43 37.14 -23.34
N ALA A 135 35.36 37.34 -22.40
CA ALA A 135 36.16 38.56 -22.29
C ALA A 135 37.43 38.48 -23.16
N GLU A 136 37.60 39.40 -24.11
CA GLU A 136 38.74 39.42 -25.05
C GLU A 136 40.06 39.84 -24.38
N LYS A 137 40.01 40.59 -23.28
CA LYS A 137 41.17 41.14 -22.58
C LYS A 137 41.13 40.83 -21.09
N LEU A 138 42.30 40.69 -20.47
CA LEU A 138 42.49 40.46 -19.04
C LEU A 138 41.81 41.54 -18.17
N GLU A 139 41.67 42.76 -18.69
CA GLU A 139 41.03 43.90 -18.00
C GLU A 139 39.51 43.75 -17.87
N ASP A 140 38.88 42.95 -18.74
CA ASP A 140 37.43 42.70 -18.76
C ASP A 140 37.04 41.43 -17.99
N VAL A 141 38.01 40.73 -17.40
CA VAL A 141 37.85 39.48 -16.66
C VAL A 141 37.72 39.77 -15.16
N ASP A 142 36.84 39.03 -14.49
CA ASP A 142 36.77 39.04 -13.03
C ASP A 142 38.09 38.49 -12.43
N ALA A 143 38.82 39.37 -11.74
CA ALA A 143 40.13 39.09 -11.18
C ALA A 143 40.08 38.02 -10.07
N GLU A 144 38.95 37.84 -9.39
CA GLU A 144 38.78 36.76 -8.41
C GLU A 144 38.62 35.41 -9.09
N LEU A 145 37.82 35.36 -10.17
CA LEU A 145 37.58 34.15 -10.94
C LEU A 145 38.86 33.70 -11.68
N TRP A 146 39.66 34.63 -12.22
CA TRP A 146 40.94 34.28 -12.84
C TRP A 146 41.96 33.69 -11.87
N LYS A 147 41.98 34.14 -10.61
CA LYS A 147 42.89 33.61 -9.57
C LYS A 147 42.62 32.15 -9.23
N GLU A 148 41.37 31.71 -9.29
CA GLU A 148 40.99 30.32 -9.00
C GLU A 148 41.52 29.33 -10.05
N PHE A 149 41.67 29.79 -11.30
CA PHE A 149 42.25 28.99 -12.40
C PHE A 149 43.78 29.14 -12.51
N GLN A 150 44.41 29.96 -11.68
CA GLN A 150 45.87 30.05 -11.63
C GLN A 150 46.48 28.90 -10.83
N PRO A 151 47.57 28.29 -11.31
CA PRO A 151 48.27 27.26 -10.53
C PRO A 151 48.78 27.88 -9.22
N PRO A 152 48.67 27.17 -8.08
CA PRO A 152 49.17 27.68 -6.82
C PRO A 152 50.67 27.91 -6.92
N LEU A 153 51.09 29.16 -6.70
CA LEU A 153 52.50 29.53 -6.70
C LEU A 153 53.22 28.81 -5.57
N ALA A 154 54.37 28.20 -5.88
CA ALA A 154 55.24 27.65 -4.85
C ALA A 154 55.77 28.77 -3.95
N ALA A 155 56.07 28.44 -2.68
CA ALA A 155 56.39 29.40 -1.61
C ALA A 155 57.66 30.27 -1.80
N ALA A 156 58.19 30.40 -3.01
CA ALA A 156 59.36 31.20 -3.33
C ALA A 156 59.34 31.81 -4.75
N THR A 157 58.19 31.83 -5.43
CA THR A 157 58.06 32.42 -6.77
C THR A 157 57.54 33.87 -6.66
N PRO A 158 58.17 34.87 -7.29
CA PRO A 158 57.63 36.23 -7.35
C PRO A 158 56.25 36.25 -8.01
N ASP A 159 55.39 37.18 -7.59
CA ASP A 159 54.11 37.41 -8.28
C ASP A 159 54.37 37.71 -9.76
N PRO A 160 53.64 37.06 -10.69
CA PRO A 160 53.89 37.21 -12.12
C PRO A 160 53.66 38.66 -12.54
N THR A 161 54.56 39.16 -13.38
CA THR A 161 54.54 40.51 -13.94
C THR A 161 53.29 40.70 -14.82
N ALA A 162 52.80 41.94 -14.99
CA ALA A 162 51.58 42.19 -15.78
C ALA A 162 51.64 41.63 -17.22
N GLU A 163 52.83 41.62 -17.82
CA GLU A 163 53.08 41.02 -19.14
C GLU A 163 52.97 39.48 -19.10
N GLU A 164 53.49 38.83 -18.06
CA GLU A 164 53.42 37.38 -17.87
C GLU A 164 51.99 36.91 -17.58
N GLN A 165 51.18 37.72 -16.89
CA GLN A 165 49.77 37.43 -16.66
C GLN A 165 48.94 37.49 -17.96
N GLN A 166 49.26 38.44 -18.85
CA GLN A 166 48.64 38.53 -20.18
C GLN A 166 49.03 37.34 -21.06
N GLU A 167 50.30 36.92 -21.03
CA GLU A 167 50.74 35.71 -21.75
C GLU A 167 50.08 34.43 -21.22
N GLN A 168 49.92 34.30 -19.91
CA GLN A 168 49.21 33.17 -19.29
C GLN A 168 47.74 33.13 -19.73
N PHE A 169 47.08 34.28 -19.77
CA PHE A 169 45.70 34.38 -20.25
C PHE A 169 45.57 34.07 -21.75
N ALA A 170 46.53 34.53 -22.57
CA ALA A 170 46.57 34.21 -23.99
C ALA A 170 46.76 32.70 -24.23
N ARG A 171 47.70 32.06 -23.51
CA ARG A 171 47.90 30.59 -23.56
C ARG A 171 46.68 29.82 -23.09
N PHE A 172 45.99 30.32 -22.07
CA PHE A 172 44.72 29.75 -21.62
C PHE A 172 43.68 29.82 -22.72
N ARG A 173 43.45 30.98 -23.35
CA ARG A 173 42.51 31.08 -24.47
C ARG A 173 42.88 30.18 -25.65
N GLU A 174 44.18 30.06 -25.97
CA GLU A 174 44.67 29.18 -27.04
C GLU A 174 44.36 27.70 -26.76
N SER A 175 44.49 27.25 -25.51
CA SER A 175 44.17 25.85 -25.16
C SER A 175 42.67 25.52 -25.27
N PHE A 176 41.80 26.52 -25.16
CA PHE A 176 40.35 26.39 -25.37
C PHE A 176 39.88 26.79 -26.79
N ALA A 177 40.78 27.25 -27.67
CA ALA A 177 40.47 27.65 -29.05
C ALA A 177 40.31 26.47 -30.02
N VAL A 178 40.70 25.26 -29.60
CA VAL A 178 40.44 24.03 -30.36
C VAL A 178 38.93 23.77 -30.37
N GLU A 179 38.34 23.64 -31.57
CA GLU A 179 36.92 23.36 -31.75
C GLU A 179 36.46 22.22 -30.82
N ASN A 180 35.39 22.48 -30.06
CA ASN A 180 34.74 21.55 -29.13
C ASN A 180 35.48 21.24 -27.80
N ALA A 181 36.55 21.95 -27.43
CA ALA A 181 37.25 21.70 -26.16
C ALA A 181 36.34 21.77 -24.92
N VAL A 182 35.38 22.69 -24.90
CA VAL A 182 34.40 22.85 -23.79
C VAL A 182 33.30 21.76 -23.82
N GLU A 183 33.06 21.13 -24.97
CA GLU A 183 32.07 20.06 -25.11
C GLU A 183 32.64 18.67 -24.79
N VAL A 184 33.95 18.47 -24.96
CA VAL A 184 34.65 17.21 -24.65
C VAL A 184 34.75 16.92 -23.15
N PHE A 185 34.48 17.90 -22.28
CA PHE A 185 34.39 17.67 -20.82
C PHE A 185 33.13 16.86 -20.38
N GLY A 186 32.42 16.22 -21.32
CA GLY A 186 31.23 15.36 -21.11
C GLY A 186 31.56 13.91 -20.75
#